data_AF-A0A968J349-F1
#
_entry.id   AF-A0A968J349-F1
#
_cell.length_a   1.000
_cell.length_b   1.000
_cell.length_c   1.000
_cell.angle_alpha   90.00
_cell.angle_beta   90.00
_cell.angle_gamma   90.00
#
_symmetry.space_group_name_H-M   'P 1'
#
loop_
_entity.id
_entity.type
_entity.pdbx_description
1 polymer ?
#
loop_
_entity_poly.entity_id
_entity_poly.type
_entity_poly.pdbx_seq_one_letter_code
_entity_poly.pdbx_strand_id
1 'polypeptide(L)'
;MTSAQISSWALSAAATDTGLIRDHNEDRVFLQPWHDGQALLAVVADGMGGHRGGEVAAEIAIAALAELLNTPLPADHAERYQLLTEGLQEANRRVVTQANQSFKLLGMGATVVAAIVTPTSYLYLHAGDCRFYHFRANGEPVRRSKDHTVMQVLLDLGEISEADIPHHPMRSVVNSCLGGHSDKPVAFDPRWSEDNPPIYPWEAGDVLLLSSDGIHGAIALSLWPNR
;
A
#
# COMPACT_ATOMS: atom_id res chain seq x y z
N MET A 1 5.45 -2.39 16.47
CA MET A 1 4.20 -1.89 17.11
C MET A 1 3.08 -2.84 16.73
N THR A 2 2.16 -3.15 17.65
CA THR A 2 0.97 -3.97 17.35
C THR A 2 -0.26 -3.22 17.83
N SER A 3 -1.22 -3.00 16.94
CA SER A 3 -2.55 -2.48 17.30
C SER A 3 -3.61 -3.51 16.89
N ALA A 4 -4.62 -3.69 17.73
CA ALA A 4 -5.78 -4.53 17.43
C ALA A 4 -7.05 -3.77 17.84
N GLN A 5 -8.06 -3.80 16.99
CA GLN A 5 -9.32 -3.11 17.17
C GLN A 5 -10.47 -4.05 16.78
N ILE A 6 -11.57 -3.94 17.52
CA ILE A 6 -12.81 -4.65 17.23
C ILE A 6 -13.87 -3.58 16.98
N SER A 7 -14.38 -3.50 15.75
CA SER A 7 -15.59 -2.76 15.44
C SER A 7 -16.80 -3.69 15.52
N SER A 8 -18.01 -3.17 15.35
CA SER A 8 -19.22 -4.00 15.29
C SER A 8 -19.25 -4.94 14.08
N TRP A 9 -18.37 -4.75 13.10
CA TRP A 9 -18.40 -5.43 11.80
C TRP A 9 -17.05 -6.01 11.34
N ALA A 10 -15.94 -5.68 12.01
CA ALA A 10 -14.61 -6.20 11.68
C ALA A 10 -13.72 -6.38 12.91
N LEU A 11 -12.91 -7.44 12.86
CA LEU A 11 -11.68 -7.54 13.64
C LEU A 11 -10.54 -7.05 12.77
N SER A 12 -9.78 -6.07 13.25
CA SER A 12 -8.66 -5.50 12.51
C SER A 12 -7.41 -5.42 13.38
N ALA A 13 -6.25 -5.62 12.78
CA ALA A 13 -4.97 -5.52 13.46
C ALA A 13 -3.88 -5.03 12.51
N ALA A 14 -2.87 -4.37 13.07
CA ALA A 14 -1.67 -3.97 12.36
C ALA A 14 -0.44 -4.37 13.18
N ALA A 15 0.61 -4.83 12.51
CA ALA A 15 1.88 -5.20 13.11
C ALA A 15 3.03 -4.78 12.19
N THR A 16 4.17 -4.47 12.80
CA THR A 16 5.43 -4.22 12.08
C THR A 16 6.59 -4.70 12.94
N ASP A 17 7.60 -5.27 12.30
CA ASP A 17 8.80 -5.85 12.90
C ASP A 17 10.01 -5.53 12.03
N THR A 18 11.17 -5.28 12.65
CA THR A 18 12.43 -4.99 11.92
C THR A 18 12.94 -6.21 11.16
N GLY A 19 12.54 -7.41 11.57
CA GLY A 19 13.13 -8.66 11.13
C GLY A 19 14.50 -8.90 11.79
N LEU A 20 15.18 -9.95 11.31
CA LEU A 20 16.44 -10.42 11.90
C LEU A 20 17.70 -9.92 11.16
N ILE A 21 17.52 -9.25 10.01
CA ILE A 21 18.61 -8.92 9.09
C ILE A 21 18.90 -7.42 9.04
N ARG A 22 17.89 -6.56 9.16
CA ARG A 22 18.04 -5.10 9.08
C ARG A 22 18.31 -4.51 10.47
N ASP A 23 19.07 -3.43 10.53
CA ASP A 23 19.35 -2.72 11.79
C ASP A 23 18.22 -1.77 12.21
N HIS A 24 17.42 -1.32 11.23
CA HIS A 24 16.34 -0.36 11.42
C HIS A 24 15.12 -0.77 10.60
N ASN A 25 13.94 -0.43 11.13
CA ASN A 25 12.66 -0.66 10.47
C ASN A 25 12.22 0.59 9.72
N GLU A 26 12.19 0.51 8.40
CA GLU A 26 11.73 1.58 7.50
C GLU A 26 10.25 1.40 7.11
N ASP A 27 9.61 0.33 7.58
CA ASP A 27 8.19 0.12 7.40
C ASP A 27 7.40 0.94 8.42
N ARG A 28 6.23 1.42 7.99
CA ARG A 28 5.22 2.01 8.87
C ARG A 28 3.87 1.43 8.53
N VAL A 29 3.09 1.15 9.58
CA VAL A 29 1.72 0.66 9.47
C VAL A 29 0.78 1.60 10.22
N PHE A 30 -0.40 1.83 9.66
CA PHE A 30 -1.44 2.63 10.27
C PHE A 30 -2.79 1.96 10.09
N LEU A 31 -3.56 1.89 11.16
CA LEU A 31 -4.90 1.31 11.16
C LEU A 31 -5.74 2.04 12.21
N GLN A 32 -6.75 2.76 11.76
CA GLN A 32 -7.68 3.49 12.62
C GLN A 32 -9.08 3.55 12.01
N PRO A 33 -10.14 3.55 12.82
CA PRO A 33 -11.48 3.82 12.33
C PRO A 33 -11.68 5.31 12.03
N TRP A 34 -12.61 5.59 11.12
CA TRP A 34 -13.25 6.91 11.07
C TRP A 34 -13.99 7.19 12.39
N HIS A 35 -14.21 8.48 12.67
CA HIS A 35 -14.81 8.91 13.95
C HIS A 35 -16.20 8.33 14.23
N ASP A 36 -16.99 8.01 13.20
CA ASP A 36 -18.32 7.40 13.32
C ASP A 36 -18.28 5.86 13.41
N GLY A 37 -17.09 5.24 13.32
CA GLY A 37 -16.89 3.80 13.33
C GLY A 37 -17.43 3.06 12.09
N GLN A 38 -17.83 3.78 11.04
CA GLN A 38 -18.42 3.19 9.83
C GLN A 38 -17.38 2.85 8.76
N ALA A 39 -16.11 3.15 8.99
CA ALA A 39 -15.02 2.77 8.11
C ALA A 39 -13.70 2.63 8.85
N LEU A 40 -12.74 1.95 8.24
CA LEU A 40 -11.35 1.84 8.65
C LEU A 40 -10.45 2.42 7.57
N LEU A 41 -9.45 3.19 7.98
CA LEU A 41 -8.29 3.53 7.15
C LEU A 41 -7.16 2.58 7.54
N ALA A 42 -6.70 1.79 6.58
CA ALA A 42 -5.53 0.91 6.72
C ALA A 42 -4.45 1.37 5.75
N VAL A 43 -3.21 1.47 6.22
CA VAL A 43 -2.07 1.89 5.40
C VAL A 43 -0.83 1.07 5.78
N VAL A 44 -0.09 0.64 4.77
CA VAL A 44 1.27 0.14 4.92
C VAL A 44 2.17 0.95 3.99
N ALA A 45 3.26 1.46 4.52
CA ALA A 45 4.29 2.15 3.77
C ALA A 45 5.65 1.49 4.05
N ASP A 46 6.42 1.21 3.00
CA ASP A 46 7.77 0.65 3.06
C ASP A 46 8.74 1.71 2.54
N GLY A 47 9.56 2.20 3.45
CA GLY A 47 10.51 3.26 3.19
C GLY A 47 11.75 2.77 2.45
N MET A 48 12.12 3.48 1.41
CA MET A 48 13.34 3.25 0.64
C MET A 48 14.23 4.49 0.59
N GLY A 49 15.53 4.30 0.71
CA GLY A 49 16.51 5.37 0.66
C GLY A 49 17.80 4.97 1.39
N GLY A 50 18.88 5.70 1.15
CA GLY A 50 20.07 5.56 2.00
C GLY A 50 19.83 6.11 3.42
N HIS A 51 20.80 5.92 4.32
CA HIS A 51 20.75 6.44 5.70
C HIS A 51 19.37 6.27 6.37
N ARG A 52 18.74 7.36 6.87
CA ARG A 52 17.41 7.36 7.52
C ARG A 52 16.31 7.87 6.58
N GLY A 53 16.56 7.87 5.27
CA GLY A 53 15.64 8.44 4.29
C GLY A 53 14.32 7.67 4.19
N GLY A 54 14.40 6.33 4.16
CA GLY A 54 13.22 5.48 4.04
C GLY A 54 12.30 5.64 5.25
N GLU A 55 12.86 5.56 6.46
CA GLU A 55 12.14 5.79 7.72
C GLU A 55 11.31 7.08 7.69
N VAL A 56 11.93 8.19 7.29
CA VAL A 56 11.29 9.51 7.23
C VAL A 56 10.20 9.56 6.15
N ALA A 57 10.44 8.95 4.99
CA ALA A 57 9.47 8.92 3.90
C ALA A 57 8.20 8.14 4.28
N ALA A 58 8.35 6.97 4.91
CA ALA A 58 7.22 6.17 5.39
C ALA A 58 6.43 6.89 6.50
N GLU A 59 7.10 7.59 7.41
CA GLU A 59 6.45 8.41 8.45
C GLU A 59 5.62 9.55 7.85
N ILE A 60 6.16 10.25 6.86
CA ILE A 60 5.44 11.31 6.15
C ILE A 60 4.20 10.76 5.45
N ALA A 61 4.32 9.58 4.82
CA ALA A 61 3.19 8.94 4.15
C ALA A 61 2.04 8.63 5.13
N ILE A 62 2.35 8.01 6.27
CA ILE A 62 1.36 7.75 7.33
C ILE A 62 0.76 9.04 7.86
N ALA A 63 1.58 10.04 8.17
CA ALA A 63 1.11 11.30 8.74
C ALA A 63 0.12 12.02 7.81
N ALA A 64 0.43 12.10 6.50
CA ALA A 64 -0.45 12.71 5.51
C ALA A 64 -1.78 11.94 5.36
N LEU A 65 -1.74 10.60 5.33
CA LEU A 65 -2.95 9.80 5.18
C LEU A 65 -3.81 9.78 6.46
N ALA A 66 -3.19 9.85 7.64
CA ALA A 66 -3.92 9.95 8.90
C ALA A 66 -4.80 11.21 8.97
N GLU A 67 -4.42 12.30 8.28
CA GLU A 67 -5.21 13.53 8.22
C GLU A 67 -6.57 13.35 7.53
N LEU A 68 -6.76 12.30 6.71
CA LEU A 68 -8.04 11.98 6.10
C LEU A 68 -9.14 11.70 7.13
N LEU A 69 -8.76 11.25 8.33
CA LEU A 69 -9.69 10.99 9.43
C LEU A 69 -10.23 12.27 10.08
N ASN A 70 -9.62 13.43 9.80
CA ASN A 70 -10.09 14.72 10.33
C ASN A 70 -11.37 15.22 9.62
N THR A 71 -11.76 14.58 8.52
CA THR A 71 -12.96 14.89 7.75
C THR A 71 -13.92 13.69 7.77
N PRO A 72 -15.25 13.94 7.73
CA PRO A 72 -16.21 12.85 7.54
C PRO A 72 -15.91 12.06 6.27
N LEU A 73 -16.11 10.74 6.31
CA LEU A 73 -16.00 9.93 5.10
C LEU A 73 -17.11 10.33 4.11
N PRO A 74 -16.80 10.62 2.84
CA PRO A 74 -17.81 10.91 1.83
C PRO A 74 -18.81 9.76 1.69
N ALA A 75 -20.07 10.07 1.36
CA ALA A 75 -21.07 9.04 1.11
C ALA A 75 -20.85 8.37 -0.26
N ASP A 76 -20.43 9.15 -1.25
CA ASP A 76 -20.22 8.72 -2.63
C ASP A 76 -18.87 8.00 -2.82
N HIS A 77 -18.86 6.99 -3.70
CA HIS A 77 -17.68 6.17 -3.94
C HIS A 77 -16.59 6.91 -4.72
N ALA A 78 -16.94 7.76 -5.69
CA ALA A 78 -15.97 8.56 -6.44
C ALA A 78 -15.32 9.59 -5.52
N GLU A 79 -16.11 10.22 -4.64
CA GLU A 79 -15.58 11.14 -3.64
C GLU A 79 -14.63 10.46 -2.65
N ARG A 80 -14.91 9.23 -2.20
CA ARG A 80 -13.97 8.46 -1.35
C ARG A 80 -12.68 8.10 -2.08
N TYR A 81 -12.78 7.70 -3.34
CA TYR A 81 -11.62 7.42 -4.18
C TYR A 81 -10.77 8.67 -4.35
N GLN A 82 -11.40 9.81 -4.61
CA GLN A 82 -10.74 11.11 -4.77
C GLN A 82 -10.07 11.54 -3.46
N LEU A 83 -10.75 11.40 -2.32
CA LEU A 83 -10.19 11.68 -0.99
C LEU A 83 -8.89 10.89 -0.75
N LEU A 84 -8.89 9.57 -1.04
CA LEU A 84 -7.70 8.75 -0.87
C LEU A 84 -6.59 9.13 -1.86
N THR A 85 -6.96 9.44 -3.10
CA THR A 85 -6.03 9.89 -4.15
C THR A 85 -5.34 11.19 -3.76
N GLU A 86 -6.10 12.18 -3.28
CA GLU A 86 -5.57 13.47 -2.82
C GLU A 86 -4.66 13.31 -1.60
N GLY A 87 -5.03 12.46 -0.64
CA GLY A 87 -4.18 12.12 0.50
C GLY A 87 -2.83 11.53 0.08
N LEU A 88 -2.83 10.62 -0.90
CA LEU A 88 -1.61 10.03 -1.45
C LEU A 88 -0.78 11.04 -2.27
N GLN A 89 -1.42 11.93 -3.02
CA GLN A 89 -0.74 13.01 -3.75
C GLN A 89 -0.08 14.01 -2.78
N GLU A 90 -0.77 14.34 -1.70
CA GLU A 90 -0.24 15.20 -0.64
C GLU A 90 0.93 14.52 0.08
N ALA A 91 0.82 13.23 0.40
CA ALA A 91 1.92 12.43 0.92
C ALA A 91 3.14 12.51 0.00
N ASN A 92 2.95 12.26 -1.30
CA ASN A 92 4.02 12.37 -2.30
C ASN A 92 4.67 13.76 -2.30
N ARG A 93 3.87 14.84 -2.30
CA ARG A 93 4.36 16.22 -2.29
C ARG A 93 5.20 16.50 -1.05
N ARG A 94 4.79 16.01 0.12
CA ARG A 94 5.54 16.17 1.38
C ARG A 94 6.85 15.40 1.35
N VAL A 95 6.87 14.16 0.85
CA VAL A 95 8.09 13.36 0.68
C VAL A 95 9.07 14.06 -0.26
N VAL A 96 8.62 14.50 -1.44
CA VAL A 96 9.47 15.26 -2.39
C VAL A 96 10.00 16.54 -1.77
N THR A 97 9.16 17.29 -1.06
CA THR A 97 9.57 18.52 -0.37
C THR A 97 10.67 18.24 0.65
N GLN A 98 10.48 17.21 1.48
CA GLN A 98 11.43 16.83 2.52
C GLN A 98 12.75 16.30 1.93
N ALA A 99 12.70 15.54 0.83
CA ALA A 99 13.89 15.01 0.15
C ALA A 99 14.80 16.15 -0.35
N ASN A 100 14.22 17.27 -0.75
CA ASN A 100 14.94 18.45 -1.24
C ASN A 100 15.51 19.36 -0.14
N GLN A 101 15.21 19.12 1.15
CA GLN A 101 15.70 19.96 2.25
C GLN A 101 17.13 19.61 2.70
N SER A 102 17.63 18.41 2.41
CA SER A 102 18.96 17.99 2.84
C SER A 102 19.53 16.94 1.90
N PHE A 103 20.83 17.05 1.60
CA PHE A 103 21.55 16.04 0.82
C PHE A 103 21.49 14.64 1.46
N LYS A 104 21.30 14.54 2.78
CA LYS A 104 21.16 13.26 3.50
C LYS A 104 19.84 12.54 3.22
N LEU A 105 18.84 13.24 2.68
CA LEU A 105 17.51 12.74 2.36
C LEU A 105 17.29 12.64 0.84
N LEU A 106 18.34 12.93 0.05
CA LEU A 106 18.26 12.86 -1.40
C LEU A 106 17.95 11.42 -1.83
N GLY A 107 16.92 11.28 -2.65
CA GLY A 107 16.48 9.96 -3.15
C GLY A 107 15.68 9.14 -2.15
N MET A 108 15.23 9.71 -1.02
CA MET A 108 14.27 9.03 -0.16
C MET A 108 12.91 8.88 -0.86
N GLY A 109 12.24 7.78 -0.60
CA GLY A 109 10.89 7.51 -1.07
C GLY A 109 10.23 6.43 -0.24
N ALA A 110 8.97 6.13 -0.54
CA ALA A 110 8.27 5.03 0.10
C ALA A 110 7.30 4.38 -0.88
N THR A 111 7.25 3.05 -0.90
CA THR A 111 6.12 2.34 -1.49
C THR A 111 4.97 2.37 -0.49
N VAL A 112 3.73 2.33 -0.99
CA VAL A 112 2.56 2.50 -0.14
C VAL A 112 1.38 1.71 -0.69
N VAL A 113 0.61 1.13 0.22
CA VAL A 113 -0.75 0.66 -0.04
C VAL A 113 -1.66 1.22 1.04
N ALA A 114 -2.78 1.81 0.63
CA ALA A 114 -3.77 2.39 1.52
C ALA A 114 -5.16 1.89 1.12
N ALA A 115 -6.01 1.60 2.10
CA ALA A 115 -7.35 1.10 1.89
C ALA A 115 -8.36 1.81 2.80
N ILE A 116 -9.51 2.13 2.22
CA ILE A 116 -10.72 2.52 2.95
C ILE A 116 -11.64 1.30 2.96
N VAL A 117 -11.93 0.78 4.14
CA VAL A 117 -12.77 -0.40 4.32
C VAL A 117 -14.04 0.00 5.06
N THR A 118 -15.19 -0.37 4.52
CA THR A 118 -16.52 -0.18 5.12
C THR A 118 -17.16 -1.56 5.38
N PRO A 119 -18.29 -1.67 6.10
CA PRO A 119 -18.94 -2.94 6.36
C PRO A 119 -19.32 -3.76 5.12
N THR A 120 -19.46 -3.13 3.95
CA THR A 120 -19.98 -3.79 2.73
C THR A 120 -19.00 -3.77 1.57
N SER A 121 -18.05 -2.84 1.55
CA SER A 121 -17.08 -2.71 0.47
C SER A 121 -15.75 -2.14 0.94
N TYR A 122 -14.73 -2.29 0.11
CA TYR A 122 -13.47 -1.60 0.25
C TYR A 122 -13.05 -0.96 -1.07
N LEU A 123 -12.20 0.04 -0.98
CA LEU A 123 -11.34 0.48 -2.07
C LEU A 123 -9.91 0.57 -1.55
N TYR A 124 -8.94 0.41 -2.44
CA TYR A 124 -7.54 0.60 -2.10
C TYR A 124 -6.84 1.34 -3.24
N LEU A 125 -5.71 1.94 -2.91
CA LEU A 125 -4.76 2.52 -3.83
C LEU A 125 -3.36 2.15 -3.39
N HIS A 126 -2.47 1.90 -4.34
CA HIS A 126 -1.08 1.62 -4.05
C HIS A 126 -0.14 2.26 -5.07
N ALA A 127 1.09 2.50 -4.63
CA ALA A 127 2.22 2.85 -5.47
C ALA A 127 3.45 2.06 -4.99
N GLY A 128 3.96 1.18 -5.83
CA GLY A 128 5.15 0.38 -5.56
C GLY A 128 4.78 -1.09 -5.38
N ASP A 129 5.47 -1.77 -4.48
CA ASP A 129 5.33 -3.20 -4.24
C ASP A 129 4.77 -3.54 -2.86
N CYS A 130 4.40 -2.57 -2.02
CA CYS A 130 3.42 -2.84 -0.97
C CYS A 130 2.13 -3.39 -1.59
N ARG A 131 1.62 -4.51 -1.05
CA ARG A 131 0.51 -5.24 -1.66
C ARG A 131 -0.79 -5.18 -0.87
N PHE A 132 -1.88 -5.19 -1.61
CA PHE A 132 -3.21 -5.49 -1.11
C PHE A 132 -3.58 -6.93 -1.49
N TYR A 133 -4.24 -7.64 -0.58
CA TYR A 133 -4.78 -8.98 -0.77
C TYR A 133 -6.20 -9.08 -0.20
N HIS A 134 -7.06 -9.84 -0.87
CA HIS A 134 -8.39 -10.22 -0.40
C HIS A 134 -8.58 -11.72 -0.58
N PHE A 135 -8.88 -12.41 0.53
CA PHE A 135 -9.20 -13.83 0.56
C PHE A 135 -10.63 -14.04 1.05
N ARG A 136 -11.29 -15.09 0.54
CA ARG A 136 -12.54 -15.59 1.09
C ARG A 136 -12.34 -16.30 2.42
N ALA A 137 -13.43 -16.51 3.16
CA ALA A 137 -13.43 -17.27 4.41
C ALA A 137 -12.85 -18.70 4.29
N ASN A 138 -12.95 -19.32 3.11
CA ASN A 138 -12.35 -20.64 2.81
C ASN A 138 -10.86 -20.56 2.43
N GLY A 139 -10.25 -19.38 2.44
CA GLY A 139 -8.87 -19.13 2.03
C GLY A 139 -8.68 -18.91 0.53
N GLU A 140 -9.74 -18.94 -0.28
CA GLU A 140 -9.62 -18.73 -1.72
C GLU A 140 -9.24 -17.28 -2.04
N PRO A 141 -8.26 -17.06 -2.93
CA PRO A 141 -7.79 -15.74 -3.32
C PRO A 141 -8.81 -15.06 -4.23
N VAL A 142 -9.18 -13.82 -3.89
CA VAL A 142 -10.16 -13.00 -4.64
C VAL A 142 -9.46 -11.90 -5.43
N ARG A 143 -8.61 -11.13 -4.75
CA ARG A 143 -7.90 -10.00 -5.36
C ARG A 143 -6.51 -9.79 -4.78
N ARG A 144 -5.57 -9.44 -5.65
CA ARG A 144 -4.24 -8.96 -5.29
C ARG A 144 -3.85 -7.76 -6.15
N SER A 145 -3.13 -6.80 -5.58
CA SER A 145 -2.53 -5.70 -6.35
C SER A 145 -1.37 -6.19 -7.24
N LYS A 146 -1.08 -5.48 -8.34
CA LYS A 146 0.04 -5.80 -9.23
C LYS A 146 1.17 -4.82 -8.97
N ASP A 147 2.34 -5.34 -8.60
CA ASP A 147 3.45 -4.50 -8.15
C ASP A 147 3.89 -3.52 -9.22
N HIS A 148 4.19 -2.29 -8.84
CA HIS A 148 4.83 -1.32 -9.73
C HIS A 148 6.34 -1.56 -9.77
N THR A 149 6.79 -2.75 -10.20
CA THR A 149 8.22 -3.12 -10.27
C THR A 149 8.64 -3.48 -11.69
N VAL A 150 9.94 -3.43 -11.98
CA VAL A 150 10.48 -3.92 -13.26
C VAL A 150 10.17 -5.41 -13.44
N MET A 151 10.17 -6.19 -12.35
CA MET A 151 9.89 -7.63 -12.40
C MET A 151 8.44 -7.91 -12.80
N GLN A 152 7.48 -7.16 -12.25
CA GLN A 152 6.08 -7.30 -12.64
C GLN A 152 5.89 -6.99 -14.13
N VAL A 153 6.56 -5.96 -14.66
CA VAL A 153 6.50 -5.64 -16.11
C VAL A 153 7.05 -6.79 -16.95
N LEU A 154 8.18 -7.39 -16.57
CA LEU A 154 8.76 -8.51 -17.31
C LEU A 154 7.91 -9.79 -17.22
N LEU A 155 7.27 -10.04 -16.07
CA LEU A 155 6.31 -11.13 -15.89
C LEU A 155 5.08 -10.94 -16.80
N ASP A 156 4.52 -9.73 -16.80
CA ASP A 156 3.33 -9.39 -17.60
C ASP A 156 3.61 -9.52 -19.11
N LEU A 157 4.85 -9.25 -19.53
CA LEU A 157 5.31 -9.45 -20.91
C LEU A 157 5.68 -10.92 -21.24
N GLY A 158 5.75 -11.79 -20.23
CA GLY A 158 6.18 -13.18 -20.40
C GLY A 158 7.68 -13.36 -20.67
N GLU A 159 8.49 -12.32 -20.41
CA GLU A 159 9.94 -12.32 -20.63
C GLU A 159 10.72 -13.06 -19.53
N ILE A 160 10.13 -13.15 -18.32
CA ILE A 160 10.66 -13.94 -17.21
C ILE A 160 9.55 -14.78 -16.58
N SER A 161 9.95 -15.83 -15.87
CA SER A 161 9.10 -16.58 -14.96
C SER A 161 9.27 -16.09 -13.51
N GLU A 162 8.34 -16.44 -12.62
CA GLU A 162 8.47 -16.10 -11.19
C GLU A 162 9.75 -16.66 -10.55
N ALA A 163 10.23 -17.81 -11.04
CA ALA A 163 11.45 -18.45 -10.56
C ALA A 163 12.72 -17.63 -10.87
N ASP A 164 12.66 -16.74 -11.86
CA ASP A 164 13.80 -15.90 -12.26
C ASP A 164 13.97 -14.67 -11.36
N ILE A 165 12.91 -14.22 -10.70
CA ILE A 165 12.87 -12.99 -9.90
C ILE A 165 13.96 -12.94 -8.81
N PRO A 166 14.16 -13.98 -7.97
CA PRO A 166 15.12 -13.92 -6.87
C PRO A 166 16.58 -13.70 -7.32
N HIS A 167 16.88 -14.09 -8.56
CA HIS A 167 18.22 -14.03 -9.14
C HIS A 167 18.41 -12.84 -10.09
N HIS A 168 17.35 -12.10 -10.40
CA HIS A 168 17.40 -11.02 -11.35
C HIS A 168 18.12 -9.78 -10.77
N PRO A 169 19.02 -9.11 -11.52
CA PRO A 169 19.76 -7.94 -11.03
C PRO A 169 18.85 -6.75 -10.69
N MET A 170 17.71 -6.64 -11.37
CA MET A 170 16.72 -5.57 -11.16
C MET A 170 15.57 -5.96 -10.22
N ARG A 171 15.72 -7.02 -9.40
CA ARG A 171 14.63 -7.57 -8.58
C ARG A 171 14.02 -6.60 -7.56
N SER A 172 14.79 -5.60 -7.11
CA SER A 172 14.37 -4.59 -6.14
C SER A 172 14.06 -3.23 -6.77
N VAL A 173 13.93 -3.16 -8.10
CA VAL A 173 13.68 -1.90 -8.80
C VAL A 173 12.19 -1.64 -8.90
N VAL A 174 11.75 -0.60 -8.19
CA VAL A 174 10.38 -0.09 -8.19
C VAL A 174 10.23 1.02 -9.22
N ASN A 175 9.16 0.95 -10.03
CA ASN A 175 8.80 1.90 -11.09
C ASN A 175 7.97 3.09 -10.59
N SER A 176 7.27 2.94 -9.45
CA SER A 176 6.46 4.02 -8.87
C SER A 176 6.47 3.96 -7.35
N CYS A 177 6.76 5.08 -6.70
CA CYS A 177 6.75 5.24 -5.24
C CYS A 177 6.52 6.72 -4.90
N LEU A 178 6.13 6.99 -3.65
CA LEU A 178 6.11 8.36 -3.13
C LEU A 178 7.55 8.90 -3.06
N GLY A 179 7.77 10.15 -3.47
CA GLY A 179 9.11 10.72 -3.52
C GLY A 179 9.97 10.23 -4.69
N GLY A 180 9.40 9.41 -5.59
CA GLY A 180 10.06 8.95 -6.81
C GLY A 180 10.49 10.08 -7.76
N HIS A 181 11.19 9.72 -8.83
CA HIS A 181 11.81 10.67 -9.76
C HIS A 181 10.85 11.78 -10.21
N SER A 182 11.30 13.04 -10.09
CA SER A 182 10.53 14.26 -10.42
C SER A 182 9.94 14.29 -11.82
N ASP A 183 10.53 13.55 -12.74
CA ASP A 183 10.24 13.62 -14.17
C ASP A 183 9.01 12.77 -14.56
N LYS A 184 8.52 11.93 -13.65
CA LYS A 184 7.30 11.15 -13.84
C LYS A 184 6.37 11.30 -12.63
N PRO A 185 5.10 11.65 -12.82
CA PRO A 185 4.15 11.66 -11.71
C PRO A 185 4.02 10.25 -11.12
N VAL A 186 3.85 10.18 -9.81
CA VAL A 186 3.51 8.93 -9.11
C VAL A 186 2.19 8.39 -9.68
N ALA A 187 2.17 7.09 -9.95
CA ALA A 187 1.00 6.39 -10.47
C ALA A 187 0.37 5.58 -9.34
N PHE A 188 -0.93 5.77 -9.16
CA PHE A 188 -1.72 5.03 -8.19
C PHE A 188 -2.65 4.08 -8.93
N ASP A 189 -2.66 2.83 -8.50
CA ASP A 189 -3.56 1.81 -9.01
C ASP A 189 -4.34 1.16 -7.86
N PRO A 190 -5.55 0.64 -8.12
CA PRO A 190 -6.29 0.68 -9.40
C PRO A 190 -6.81 2.08 -9.76
N ARG A 191 -6.76 2.43 -11.06
CA ARG A 191 -7.35 3.69 -11.57
C ARG A 191 -8.87 3.69 -11.56
N TRP A 192 -9.47 4.87 -11.35
CA TRP A 192 -10.91 5.09 -11.49
C TRP A 192 -11.40 4.78 -12.91
N SER A 193 -12.57 4.16 -13.01
CA SER A 193 -13.30 3.91 -14.24
C SER A 193 -14.79 4.02 -13.95
N GLU A 194 -15.53 4.81 -14.73
CA GLU A 194 -16.99 4.93 -14.57
C GLU A 194 -17.71 3.60 -14.84
N ASP A 195 -17.21 2.81 -15.78
CA ASP A 195 -17.81 1.52 -16.14
C ASP A 195 -17.49 0.41 -15.12
N ASN A 196 -16.35 0.52 -14.44
CA ASN A 196 -15.89 -0.47 -13.47
C ASN A 196 -15.10 0.22 -12.35
N PRO A 197 -15.78 0.93 -11.43
CA PRO A 197 -15.10 1.66 -10.38
C PRO A 197 -14.38 0.67 -9.45
N PRO A 198 -13.21 1.04 -8.90
CA PRO A 198 -12.39 0.16 -8.07
C PRO A 198 -12.93 0.03 -6.63
N ILE A 199 -14.22 -0.31 -6.53
CA ILE A 199 -14.95 -0.54 -5.29
C ILE A 199 -15.33 -2.00 -5.27
N TYR A 200 -14.86 -2.71 -4.25
CA TYR A 200 -14.94 -4.17 -4.22
C TYR A 200 -15.77 -4.61 -3.02
N PRO A 201 -16.77 -5.47 -3.22
CA PRO A 201 -17.50 -6.06 -2.11
C PRO A 201 -16.64 -7.09 -1.38
N TRP A 202 -16.93 -7.27 -0.10
CA TRP A 202 -16.37 -8.34 0.72
C TRP A 202 -17.46 -8.86 1.65
N GLU A 203 -17.28 -10.09 2.13
CA GLU A 203 -18.29 -10.83 2.87
C GLU A 203 -17.81 -11.18 4.28
N ALA A 204 -18.74 -11.52 5.16
CA ALA A 204 -18.39 -11.95 6.51
C ALA A 204 -17.48 -13.18 6.47
N GLY A 205 -16.34 -13.09 7.17
CA GLY A 205 -15.31 -14.13 7.20
C GLY A 205 -14.21 -13.94 6.15
N ASP A 206 -14.37 -13.03 5.19
CA ASP A 206 -13.28 -12.66 4.29
C ASP A 206 -12.12 -11.99 5.06
N VAL A 207 -10.92 -12.11 4.50
CA VAL A 207 -9.70 -11.51 5.04
C VAL A 207 -9.14 -10.52 4.03
N LEU A 208 -9.00 -9.26 4.48
CA LEU A 208 -8.26 -8.22 3.76
C LEU A 208 -6.89 -8.07 4.41
N LEU A 209 -5.83 -8.06 3.61
CA LEU A 209 -4.45 -7.96 4.08
C LEU A 209 -3.68 -6.93 3.27
N LEU A 210 -3.01 -6.02 3.97
CA LEU A 210 -2.03 -5.10 3.39
C LEU A 210 -0.64 -5.49 3.90
N SER A 211 0.38 -5.43 3.05
CA SER A 211 1.74 -5.82 3.44
C SER A 211 2.85 -5.08 2.71
N SER A 212 4.01 -4.98 3.36
CA SER A 212 5.30 -4.72 2.71
C SER A 212 5.86 -6.01 2.08
N ASP A 213 6.98 -5.88 1.37
CA ASP A 213 7.60 -7.00 0.65
C ASP A 213 8.17 -8.10 1.56
N GLY A 214 8.46 -7.76 2.82
CA GLY A 214 9.07 -8.65 3.81
C GLY A 214 8.26 -9.91 4.14
N ILE A 215 6.95 -9.94 3.84
CA ILE A 215 6.12 -11.14 4.05
C ILE A 215 5.64 -11.79 2.75
N HIS A 216 5.98 -11.25 1.58
CA HIS A 216 5.54 -11.80 0.31
C HIS A 216 5.91 -13.28 0.14
N GLY A 217 7.11 -13.66 0.59
CA GLY A 217 7.57 -15.06 0.53
C GLY A 217 6.79 -16.03 1.43
N ALA A 218 6.07 -15.54 2.43
CA ALA A 218 5.20 -16.35 3.28
C ALA A 218 3.80 -16.56 2.66
N ILE A 219 3.44 -15.77 1.65
CA ILE A 219 2.16 -15.86 0.94
C ILE A 219 2.41 -16.53 -0.41
N ALA A 220 1.99 -17.78 -0.55
CA ALA A 220 2.26 -18.55 -1.76
C ALA A 220 1.68 -17.86 -3.01
N LEU A 221 2.57 -17.51 -3.96
CA LEU A 221 2.19 -16.92 -5.25
C LEU A 221 1.29 -17.86 -6.06
N SER A 222 1.43 -19.18 -5.88
CA SER A 222 0.59 -20.21 -6.51
C SER A 222 -0.90 -20.08 -6.21
N LEU A 223 -1.27 -19.32 -5.16
CA LEU A 223 -2.67 -18.99 -4.88
C LEU A 223 -3.23 -18.04 -5.96
N TRP A 224 -2.41 -17.22 -6.59
CA TRP A 224 -2.83 -16.14 -7.48
C TRP A 224 -2.55 -16.51 -8.94
N PRO A 225 -3.45 -17.26 -9.63
CA PRO A 225 -3.23 -17.60 -11.04
C PRO A 225 -3.13 -16.31 -11.85
N ASN A 226 -2.03 -16.17 -12.62
CA ASN A 226 -1.77 -15.07 -13.54
C ASN A 226 -3.05 -14.64 -14.27
N ARG A 227 -3.65 -13.52 -13.83
CA ARG A 227 -4.75 -12.83 -14.51
C ARG A 227 -4.40 -11.37 -14.66
#